data_AF-A0A7M7K145-F1
#
_entry.id   AF-A0A7M7K145-F1
#
_cell.length_a   1.000
_cell.length_b   1.000
_cell.length_c   1.000
_cell.angle_alpha   90.00
_cell.angle_beta   90.00
_cell.angle_gamma   90.00
#
_symmetry.space_group_name_H-M   'P 1'
#
loop_
_entity.id
_entity.type
_entity.pdbx_description
1 polymer ?
#
loop_
_entity_poly.entity_id
_entity_poly.type
_entity_poly.pdbx_seq_one_letter_code
_entity_poly.pdbx_strand_id
1 'polypeptide(L)'
;MVRRYARKTCRGDYSTEQVEGAVKAVLGGLKLADAARRFGVNKMSLNRYVKKLLRTHTVQSEHEASSSGKVIKIRNKTVVIGYTRTKQLLAASEEDRLVVQLKRYGKPSSDDVRREAFLLASQLRKDVPKTWTKSGMASYDWLTSFLSRRNDLCVIYKRTREQHKQGPSSCDPATNNISSISCCSGQVNEATIK
;
A
#
# COMPACT_ATOMS: atom_id res chain seq x y z
N MET A 1 0.94 -9.05 8.44
CA MET A 1 0.64 -9.86 7.24
C MET A 1 0.13 -8.93 6.16
N VAL A 2 0.72 -8.95 4.96
CA VAL A 2 0.13 -8.29 3.78
C VAL A 2 -1.30 -8.78 3.62
N ARG A 3 -2.26 -7.90 3.90
CA ARG A 3 -3.67 -8.23 3.85
C ARG A 3 -4.04 -8.41 2.37
N ARG A 4 -4.30 -9.65 1.94
CA ARG A 4 -4.96 -9.95 0.66
C ARG A 4 -6.47 -9.69 0.73
N TYR A 5 -6.87 -8.64 1.45
CA TYR A 5 -8.26 -8.27 1.59
C TYR A 5 -8.70 -7.52 0.33
N ALA A 6 -9.55 -8.16 -0.47
CA ALA A 6 -10.27 -7.49 -1.54
C ALA A 6 -11.24 -6.47 -0.92
N ARG A 7 -11.15 -5.20 -1.33
CA ARG A 7 -12.01 -4.16 -0.79
C ARG A 7 -13.42 -4.35 -1.33
N LYS A 8 -14.40 -4.27 -0.42
CA LYS A 8 -15.83 -4.32 -0.75
C LYS A 8 -16.40 -3.00 -1.28
N THR A 9 -15.63 -1.90 -1.21
CA THR A 9 -16.10 -0.57 -1.62
C THR A 9 -15.03 0.18 -2.41
N CYS A 10 -15.49 1.04 -3.34
CA CYS A 10 -14.64 2.00 -4.06
C CYS A 10 -14.28 3.23 -3.22
N ARG A 11 -14.61 3.26 -1.93
CA ARG A 11 -14.33 4.41 -1.05
C ARG A 11 -12.83 4.68 -1.01
N GLY A 12 -12.44 5.92 -1.29
CA GLY A 12 -11.03 6.32 -1.34
C GLY A 12 -10.32 6.08 -2.66
N ASP A 13 -11.01 5.51 -3.67
CA ASP A 13 -10.48 5.37 -5.04
C ASP A 13 -10.92 6.54 -5.93
N TYR A 14 -10.58 7.75 -5.51
CA TYR A 14 -10.86 8.96 -6.29
C TYR A 14 -9.80 9.14 -7.38
N SER A 15 -10.18 9.73 -8.52
CA SER A 15 -9.20 10.24 -9.49
C SER A 15 -8.47 11.45 -8.91
N THR A 16 -7.27 11.71 -9.40
CA THR A 16 -6.49 12.90 -9.05
C THR A 16 -7.26 14.17 -9.39
N GLU A 17 -7.88 14.21 -10.57
CA GLU A 17 -8.69 15.31 -11.09
C GLU A 17 -9.90 15.64 -10.19
N GLN A 18 -10.66 14.61 -9.76
CA GLN A 18 -11.80 14.80 -8.86
C GLN A 18 -11.39 15.45 -7.54
N VAL A 19 -10.29 14.97 -6.95
CA VAL A 19 -9.83 15.51 -5.66
C VAL A 19 -9.24 16.91 -5.84
N GLU A 20 -8.44 17.13 -6.88
CA GLU A 20 -7.83 18.42 -7.17
C GLU A 20 -8.90 19.50 -7.43
N GLY A 21 -9.90 19.19 -8.27
CA GLY A 21 -11.04 20.08 -8.52
C GLY A 21 -11.85 20.38 -7.26
N ALA A 22 -12.16 19.35 -6.46
CA ALA A 22 -12.88 19.52 -5.21
C ALA A 22 -12.13 20.42 -4.21
N VAL A 23 -10.81 20.24 -4.09
CA VAL A 23 -10.01 21.06 -3.17
C VAL A 23 -9.89 22.49 -3.68
N LYS A 24 -9.63 22.70 -4.99
CA LYS A 24 -9.59 24.04 -5.58
C LYS A 24 -10.90 24.79 -5.35
N ALA A 25 -12.04 24.11 -5.51
CA ALA A 25 -13.36 24.69 -5.24
C ALA A 25 -13.54 25.11 -3.77
N VAL A 26 -13.11 24.28 -2.81
CA VAL A 26 -13.16 24.64 -1.38
C VAL A 26 -12.25 25.83 -1.06
N LEU A 27 -11.04 25.85 -1.62
CA LEU A 27 -10.11 26.98 -1.45
C LEU A 27 -10.61 28.26 -2.13
N GLY A 28 -11.45 28.14 -3.16
CA GLY A 28 -12.16 29.24 -3.80
C GLY A 28 -13.42 29.69 -3.06
N GLY A 29 -13.71 29.15 -1.87
CA GLY A 29 -14.81 29.59 -1.00
C GLY A 29 -16.08 28.73 -1.04
N LEU A 30 -16.13 27.64 -1.82
CA LEU A 30 -17.27 26.72 -1.75
C LEU A 30 -17.27 25.96 -0.42
N LYS A 31 -18.47 25.72 0.12
CA LYS A 31 -18.63 24.88 1.32
C LYS A 31 -18.16 23.46 1.02
N LEU A 32 -17.52 22.83 2.01
CA LEU A 32 -17.02 21.44 1.94
C LEU A 32 -18.07 20.44 1.47
N ALA A 33 -19.33 20.59 1.92
CA ALA A 33 -20.42 19.70 1.54
C ALA A 33 -20.80 19.86 0.06
N ASP A 34 -20.81 21.08 -0.46
CA ASP A 34 -21.18 21.38 -1.84
C ASP A 34 -20.10 20.90 -2.81
N ALA A 35 -18.84 21.16 -2.48
CA ALA A 35 -17.70 20.61 -3.23
C ALA A 35 -17.68 19.08 -3.21
N ALA A 36 -17.94 18.45 -2.05
CA ALA A 36 -18.02 17.00 -1.95
C ALA A 36 -19.09 16.39 -2.88
N ARG A 37 -20.28 17.00 -2.92
CA ARG A 37 -21.37 16.58 -3.81
C ARG A 37 -21.01 16.77 -5.29
N ARG A 38 -20.51 17.95 -5.65
CA ARG A 38 -20.22 18.33 -7.05
C ARG A 38 -19.16 17.43 -7.70
N PHE A 39 -18.13 17.04 -6.95
CA PHE A 39 -17.00 16.26 -7.48
C PHE A 39 -17.05 14.77 -7.12
N GLY A 40 -18.09 14.32 -6.43
CA GLY A 40 -18.24 12.90 -6.04
C GLY A 40 -17.19 12.41 -5.02
N VAL A 41 -16.59 13.31 -4.24
CA VAL A 41 -15.57 12.97 -3.23
C VAL A 41 -16.22 12.96 -1.86
N ASN A 42 -15.95 11.91 -1.06
CA ASN A 42 -16.50 11.85 0.30
C ASN A 42 -16.02 13.04 1.15
N LYS A 43 -16.98 13.74 1.78
CA LYS A 43 -16.76 14.94 2.61
C LYS A 43 -15.60 14.79 3.61
N MET A 44 -15.52 13.64 4.30
CA MET A 44 -14.46 13.40 5.29
C MET A 44 -13.09 13.27 4.64
N SER A 45 -13.01 12.65 3.47
CA SER A 45 -11.76 12.56 2.71
C SER A 45 -11.33 13.91 2.16
N LEU A 46 -12.28 14.69 1.62
CA LEU A 46 -12.01 16.05 1.16
C LEU A 46 -11.47 16.93 2.29
N ASN A 47 -12.15 16.95 3.44
CA ASN A 47 -11.71 17.69 4.63
C ASN A 47 -10.30 17.26 5.09
N ARG A 48 -10.02 15.95 5.10
CA ARG A 48 -8.68 15.43 5.42
C ARG A 48 -7.62 15.98 4.46
N TYR A 49 -7.89 16.00 3.15
CA TYR A 49 -6.94 16.49 2.15
C TYR A 49 -6.71 18.01 2.25
N VAL A 50 -7.78 18.78 2.45
CA VAL A 50 -7.68 20.24 2.68
C VAL A 50 -6.83 20.51 3.93
N LYS A 51 -7.12 19.88 5.07
CA LYS A 51 -6.31 20.03 6.29
C LYS A 51 -4.86 19.61 6.09
N LYS A 52 -4.60 18.53 5.35
CA LYS A 52 -3.26 18.06 5.02
C LYS A 52 -2.49 19.13 4.23
N LEU A 53 -3.12 19.75 3.23
CA LEU A 53 -2.53 20.85 2.45
C LEU A 53 -2.24 22.09 3.31
N LEU A 54 -3.13 22.43 4.24
CA LEU A 54 -2.92 23.56 5.14
C LEU A 54 -1.72 23.33 6.06
N ARG A 55 -1.54 22.09 6.56
CA ARG A 55 -0.45 21.72 7.47
C ARG A 55 0.91 21.52 6.77
N THR A 56 0.92 21.14 5.50
CA THR A 56 2.16 21.01 4.72
C THR A 56 2.63 22.39 4.27
N HIS A 57 3.81 22.83 4.76
CA HIS A 57 4.38 24.12 4.38
C HIS A 57 5.12 24.08 3.04
N THR A 58 5.91 23.04 2.72
CA THR A 58 6.66 22.97 1.45
C THR A 58 7.04 21.53 1.03
N VAL A 59 7.19 21.36 -0.29
CA VAL A 59 7.49 20.19 -1.15
C VAL A 59 8.18 18.99 -0.49
N GLN A 60 7.46 17.89 -0.30
CA GLN A 60 8.11 16.58 -0.36
C GLN A 60 8.50 16.31 -1.82
N SER A 61 9.75 15.91 -2.06
CA SER A 61 10.30 15.66 -3.40
C SER A 61 9.36 14.77 -4.22
N GLU A 62 9.14 15.16 -5.47
CA GLU A 62 8.15 14.53 -6.36
C GLU A 62 8.35 13.01 -6.53
N HIS A 63 9.61 12.58 -6.39
CA HIS A 63 10.03 11.19 -6.46
C HIS A 63 9.59 10.34 -5.26
N GLU A 64 9.47 10.90 -4.05
CA GLU A 64 9.05 10.15 -2.86
C GLU A 64 7.53 10.03 -2.76
N ALA A 65 6.80 11.08 -3.15
CA ALA A 65 5.35 11.11 -3.10
C ALA A 65 4.71 10.16 -4.12
N SER A 66 5.30 10.04 -5.32
CA SER A 66 4.77 9.21 -6.42
C SER A 66 4.92 7.71 -6.16
N SER A 67 5.97 7.30 -5.43
CA SER A 67 6.16 5.91 -5.02
C SER A 67 5.10 5.45 -4.00
N SER A 68 4.58 6.40 -3.22
CA SER A 68 3.61 6.14 -2.15
C SER A 68 2.17 5.99 -2.66
N GLY A 69 1.74 6.64 -3.74
CA GLY A 69 0.34 6.62 -4.18
C GLY A 69 -0.02 7.71 -5.19
N LYS A 70 -1.31 7.93 -5.43
CA LYS A 70 -1.81 9.04 -6.27
C LYS A 70 -1.47 10.37 -5.61
N VAL A 71 -1.01 11.35 -6.38
CA VAL A 71 -0.57 12.65 -5.88
C VAL A 71 -1.39 13.77 -6.52
N ILE A 72 -1.79 14.76 -5.72
CA ILE A 72 -2.35 16.02 -6.22
C ILE A 72 -1.37 17.16 -5.96
N LYS A 73 -1.25 18.06 -6.94
CA LYS A 73 -0.45 19.28 -6.84
C LYS A 73 -1.39 20.48 -6.84
N ILE A 74 -1.31 21.33 -5.81
CA ILE A 74 -2.11 22.55 -5.72
C ILE A 74 -1.18 23.69 -5.34
N ARG A 75 -0.96 24.62 -6.28
CA ARG A 75 0.06 25.66 -6.17
C ARG A 75 1.43 25.01 -5.89
N ASN A 76 2.13 25.43 -4.83
CA ASN A 76 3.45 24.89 -4.45
C ASN A 76 3.35 23.73 -3.45
N LYS A 77 2.17 23.13 -3.28
CA LYS A 77 1.91 22.08 -2.27
C LYS A 77 1.54 20.76 -2.94
N THR A 78 2.14 19.69 -2.43
CA THR A 78 1.96 18.33 -2.94
C THR A 78 1.35 17.46 -1.85
N VAL A 79 0.25 16.77 -2.16
CA VAL A 79 -0.41 15.86 -1.22
C VAL A 79 -0.66 14.50 -1.84
N VAL A 80 -0.15 13.46 -1.18
CA VAL A 80 -0.51 12.07 -1.47
C VAL A 80 -1.94 11.81 -1.00
N ILE A 81 -2.76 11.28 -1.92
CA ILE A 81 -4.15 10.88 -1.71
C ILE A 81 -4.29 9.35 -1.71
N GLY A 82 -5.36 8.86 -1.09
CA GLY A 82 -5.66 7.44 -1.02
C GLY A 82 -4.78 6.67 -0.04
N TYR A 83 -4.66 5.36 -0.28
CA TYR A 83 -3.88 4.46 0.55
C TYR A 83 -2.42 4.45 0.09
N THR A 84 -1.52 4.70 1.03
CA THR A 84 -0.09 4.58 0.79
C THR A 84 0.30 3.11 0.69
N ARG A 85 1.07 2.75 -0.35
CA ARG A 85 1.72 1.44 -0.40
C ARG A 85 2.73 1.32 0.74
N THR A 86 2.91 0.12 1.28
CA THR A 86 3.95 -0.11 2.28
C THR A 86 5.31 0.26 1.69
N LYS A 87 6.06 1.14 2.36
CA LYS A 87 7.39 1.58 1.91
C LYS A 87 8.25 0.34 1.70
N GLN A 88 8.63 0.10 0.45
CA GLN A 88 9.59 -0.94 0.11
C GLN A 88 10.96 -0.46 0.56
N LEU A 89 11.48 -1.07 1.63
CA LEU A 89 12.72 -0.64 2.27
C LEU A 89 13.96 -1.01 1.43
N LEU A 90 13.91 -2.18 0.79
CA LEU A 90 14.95 -2.68 -0.11
C LEU A 90 14.45 -2.60 -1.55
N ALA A 91 15.21 -1.95 -2.43
CA ALA A 91 14.94 -1.93 -3.87
C ALA A 91 15.05 -3.34 -4.47
N ALA A 92 14.52 -3.54 -5.68
CA ALA A 92 14.51 -4.87 -6.32
C ALA A 92 15.93 -5.48 -6.42
N SER A 93 16.94 -4.70 -6.80
CA SER A 93 18.34 -5.16 -6.87
C SER A 93 18.93 -5.51 -5.49
N GLU A 94 18.50 -4.83 -4.44
CA GLU A 94 18.92 -5.12 -3.06
C GLU A 94 18.23 -6.41 -2.56
N GLU A 95 16.96 -6.62 -2.93
CA GLU A 95 16.23 -7.87 -2.69
C GLU A 95 16.88 -9.06 -3.42
N ASP A 96 17.38 -8.87 -4.64
CA ASP A 96 18.15 -9.90 -5.36
C ASP A 96 19.42 -10.31 -4.60
N ARG A 97 20.17 -9.34 -4.07
CA ARG A 97 21.35 -9.62 -3.23
C ARG A 97 20.99 -10.41 -1.99
N LEU A 98 19.88 -10.05 -1.35
CA LEU A 98 19.37 -10.77 -0.18
C LEU A 98 18.98 -12.22 -0.55
N VAL A 99 18.31 -12.43 -1.68
CA VAL A 99 17.95 -13.77 -2.17
C VAL A 99 19.19 -14.63 -2.39
N VAL A 100 20.23 -14.09 -3.04
CA VAL A 100 21.49 -14.82 -3.27
C VAL A 100 22.14 -15.23 -1.95
N GLN A 101 22.16 -14.33 -0.96
CA GLN A 101 22.67 -14.62 0.38
C GLN A 101 21.87 -15.73 1.07
N LEU A 102 20.54 -15.70 0.94
CA LEU A 102 19.65 -16.67 1.57
C LEU A 102 19.70 -18.06 0.93
N LYS A 103 19.92 -18.14 -0.39
CA LYS A 103 20.07 -19.41 -1.11
C LYS A 103 21.28 -20.22 -0.64
N ARG A 104 22.31 -19.58 -0.06
CA ARG A 104 23.47 -20.27 0.53
C ARG A 104 23.10 -21.15 1.72
N TYR A 105 22.00 -20.86 2.42
CA TYR A 105 21.52 -21.65 3.55
C TYR A 105 20.67 -22.86 3.12
N GLY A 106 20.39 -23.02 1.81
CA GLY A 106 19.53 -24.07 1.27
C GLY A 106 18.04 -23.84 1.56
N LYS A 107 17.64 -23.88 2.84
CA LYS A 107 16.28 -23.61 3.32
C LYS A 107 16.28 -22.61 4.48
N PRO A 108 16.30 -21.29 4.20
CA PRO A 108 16.32 -20.27 5.24
C PRO A 108 15.04 -20.29 6.09
N SER A 109 15.19 -20.05 7.40
CA SER A 109 14.03 -19.80 8.28
C SER A 109 13.47 -18.39 8.08
N SER A 110 12.20 -18.19 8.43
CA SER A 110 11.58 -16.86 8.54
C SER A 110 12.41 -15.87 9.35
N ASP A 111 13.07 -16.34 10.41
CA ASP A 111 13.93 -15.49 11.24
C ASP A 111 15.27 -15.19 10.59
N ASP A 112 15.81 -16.14 9.81
CA ASP A 112 17.07 -15.97 9.08
C ASP A 112 16.85 -14.90 7.99
N VAL A 113 15.76 -15.01 7.22
CA VAL A 113 15.37 -14.00 6.22
C VAL A 113 15.24 -12.61 6.85
N ARG A 114 14.56 -12.51 8.00
CA ARG A 114 14.33 -11.23 8.68
C ARG A 114 15.61 -10.64 9.26
N ARG A 115 16.51 -11.48 9.77
CA ARG A 115 17.81 -11.05 10.30
C ARG A 115 18.72 -10.56 9.18
N GLU A 116 18.85 -11.34 8.11
CA GLU A 116 19.66 -10.96 6.94
C GLU A 116 19.16 -9.68 6.28
N ALA A 117 17.84 -9.48 6.22
CA ALA A 117 17.26 -8.24 5.73
C ALA A 117 17.63 -7.01 6.58
N PHE A 118 17.65 -7.16 7.91
CA PHE A 118 18.08 -6.10 8.81
C PHE A 118 19.57 -5.80 8.64
N LEU A 119 20.42 -6.84 8.60
CA LEU A 119 21.86 -6.70 8.38
C LEU A 119 22.16 -5.98 7.06
N LEU A 120 21.52 -6.40 5.97
CA LEU A 120 21.68 -5.77 4.67
C LEU A 120 21.22 -4.30 4.68
N ALA A 121 20.08 -4.00 5.31
CA ALA A 121 19.59 -2.63 5.45
C ALA A 121 20.56 -1.73 6.25
N SER A 122 21.14 -2.27 7.33
CA SER A 122 22.17 -1.60 8.12
C SER A 122 23.46 -1.37 7.33
N GLN A 123 23.92 -2.36 6.56
CA GLN A 123 25.08 -2.23 5.68
C GLN A 123 24.88 -1.14 4.61
N LEU A 124 23.67 -1.07 4.03
CA LEU A 124 23.29 -0.07 3.04
C LEU A 124 22.91 1.29 3.65
N ARG A 125 23.05 1.45 4.98
CA ARG A 125 22.70 2.66 5.74
C ARG A 125 21.29 3.19 5.44
N LYS A 126 20.31 2.28 5.28
CA LYS A 126 18.90 2.63 5.07
C LYS A 126 18.23 3.02 6.38
N ASP A 127 17.24 3.91 6.30
CA ASP A 127 16.38 4.26 7.42
C ASP A 127 15.45 3.10 7.79
N VAL A 128 15.89 2.28 8.76
CA VAL A 128 15.12 1.16 9.28
C VAL A 128 14.11 1.60 10.34
N PRO A 129 12.92 0.98 10.40
CA PRO A 129 11.96 1.24 11.46
C PRO A 129 12.53 0.94 12.85
N LYS A 130 12.16 1.74 13.86
CA LYS A 130 12.59 1.55 15.26
C LYS A 130 12.32 0.14 15.80
N THR A 131 11.25 -0.50 15.31
CA THR A 131 10.90 -1.89 15.68
C THR A 131 11.92 -2.91 15.19
N TRP A 132 12.57 -2.65 14.05
CA TRP A 132 13.64 -3.50 13.53
C TRP A 132 14.88 -3.37 14.39
N THR A 133 15.27 -2.13 14.71
CA THR A 133 16.42 -1.85 15.58
C THR A 133 16.27 -2.50 16.96
N LYS A 134 15.08 -2.41 17.57
CA LYS A 134 14.81 -3.01 18.89
C LYS A 134 14.91 -4.55 18.86
N SER A 135 14.49 -5.19 17.78
CA SER A 135 14.46 -6.66 17.67
C SER A 135 15.66 -7.27 16.97
N GLY A 136 16.52 -6.44 16.35
CA GLY A 136 17.64 -6.89 15.52
C GLY A 136 17.21 -7.64 14.24
N MET A 137 15.95 -7.51 13.82
CA MET A 137 15.40 -8.23 12.67
C MET A 137 14.25 -7.47 12.02
N ALA A 138 14.01 -7.74 10.74
CA ALA A 138 12.88 -7.16 10.02
C ALA A 138 11.53 -7.55 10.64
N SER A 139 10.47 -6.77 10.40
CA SER A 139 9.13 -7.11 10.88
C SER A 139 8.50 -8.24 10.06
N TYR A 140 7.51 -8.93 10.64
CA TYR A 140 6.76 -9.96 9.92
C TYR A 140 5.94 -9.38 8.75
N ASP A 141 5.47 -8.14 8.89
CA ASP A 141 4.80 -7.41 7.81
C ASP A 141 5.73 -7.24 6.60
N TRP A 142 6.99 -6.90 6.85
CA TRP A 142 8.00 -6.81 5.80
C TRP A 142 8.27 -8.17 5.16
N LEU A 143 8.45 -9.23 5.97
CA LEU A 143 8.67 -10.59 5.44
C LEU A 143 7.53 -11.01 4.50
N THR A 144 6.28 -10.84 4.93
CA THR A 144 5.12 -11.20 4.09
C THR A 144 5.05 -10.37 2.80
N SER A 145 5.49 -9.11 2.83
CA SER A 145 5.56 -8.26 1.65
C SER A 145 6.67 -8.70 0.70
N PHE A 146 7.84 -8.99 1.25
CA PHE A 146 9.00 -9.49 0.53
C PHE A 146 8.67 -10.81 -0.20
N LEU A 147 8.12 -11.80 0.52
CA LEU A 147 7.72 -13.08 -0.08
C LEU A 147 6.57 -12.98 -1.08
N SER A 148 5.74 -11.93 -1.00
CA SER A 148 4.72 -11.68 -2.03
C SER A 148 5.31 -11.17 -3.35
N ARG A 149 6.49 -10.54 -3.30
CA ARG A 149 7.24 -10.06 -4.48
C ARG A 149 8.22 -11.11 -4.99
N ARG A 150 8.85 -11.85 -4.07
CA ARG A 150 9.91 -12.84 -4.31
C ARG A 150 9.38 -14.23 -3.96
N ASN A 151 8.76 -14.87 -4.95
CA ASN A 151 8.26 -16.25 -4.87
C ASN A 151 9.34 -17.30 -5.19
N ASP A 152 10.59 -16.87 -5.43
CA ASP A 152 11.75 -17.70 -5.75
C ASP A 152 12.49 -18.24 -4.50
N LEU A 153 11.98 -17.92 -3.30
CA LEU A 153 12.52 -18.37 -2.03
C LEU A 153 11.54 -19.31 -1.30
N CYS A 154 12.04 -20.49 -0.94
CA CYS A 154 11.35 -21.39 -0.02
C CYS A 154 11.80 -21.07 1.41
N VAL A 155 10.85 -20.71 2.30
CA VAL A 155 11.14 -20.30 3.68
C VAL A 155 10.50 -21.28 4.66
N ILE A 156 11.29 -21.76 5.63
CA ILE A 156 10.78 -22.56 6.74
C ILE A 156 10.28 -21.64 7.86
N TYR A 157 9.07 -21.87 8.34
CA TYR A 157 8.56 -21.16 9.51
C TYR A 157 8.93 -21.94 10.77
N LYS A 158 9.80 -21.38 11.62
CA LYS A 158 10.35 -22.10 12.79
C LYS A 158 9.30 -22.48 13.86
N ARG A 159 8.04 -22.04 13.77
CA ARG A 159 6.90 -22.58 14.53
C ARG A 159 5.59 -22.43 13.76
N THR A 160 4.72 -23.44 13.88
CA THR A 160 3.39 -23.50 13.29
C THR A 160 2.53 -22.33 13.76
N ARG A 161 1.82 -21.70 12.81
CA ARG A 161 0.81 -20.65 13.04
C ARG A 161 -0.27 -21.05 14.07
N GLU A 162 -0.43 -22.34 14.33
CA GLU A 162 -1.44 -22.94 15.20
C GLU A 162 -1.20 -22.76 16.71
N GLN A 163 0.00 -22.41 17.18
CA GLN A 163 0.17 -22.04 18.60
C GLN A 163 -0.18 -20.56 18.88
N HIS A 164 -0.67 -19.83 17.88
CA HIS A 164 -1.38 -18.55 18.04
C HIS A 164 -2.89 -18.64 17.78
N LYS A 165 -3.40 -19.79 17.30
CA LYS A 165 -4.83 -20.14 17.15
C LYS A 165 -4.89 -21.67 17.03
N GLN A 166 -5.27 -22.39 18.10
CA GLN A 166 -5.27 -23.86 18.11
C GLN A 166 -6.12 -24.49 16.97
N GLY A 167 -5.65 -25.62 16.41
CA GLY A 167 -6.46 -26.62 15.71
C GLY A 167 -5.91 -27.07 14.34
N PRO A 168 -5.72 -28.40 14.07
CA PRO A 168 -5.09 -28.89 12.86
C PRO A 168 -6.09 -29.02 11.72
N SER A 169 -5.73 -28.55 10.52
CA SER A 169 -6.39 -28.97 9.29
C SER A 169 -5.39 -29.03 8.15
N SER A 170 -5.23 -30.25 7.64
CA SER A 170 -4.25 -30.72 6.68
C SER A 170 -4.36 -30.05 5.31
N CYS A 171 -3.23 -30.10 4.60
CA CYS A 171 -3.10 -29.73 3.21
C CYS A 171 -3.78 -30.80 2.33
N ASP A 172 -4.54 -30.38 1.31
CA ASP A 172 -4.58 -31.07 0.02
C ASP A 172 -4.97 -30.11 -1.12
N PRO A 173 -4.51 -30.34 -2.37
CA PRO A 173 -4.60 -29.39 -3.47
C PRO A 173 -5.60 -29.83 -4.56
N ALA A 174 -6.68 -29.06 -4.74
CA ALA A 174 -7.61 -29.10 -5.88
C ALA A 174 -8.57 -27.92 -5.64
N THR A 175 -8.96 -27.03 -6.55
CA THR A 175 -9.14 -27.09 -8.01
C THR A 175 -9.36 -25.65 -8.48
N ASN A 176 -8.95 -25.37 -9.71
CA ASN A 176 -9.35 -24.20 -10.49
C ASN A 176 -10.87 -23.98 -10.45
N ASN A 177 -11.33 -22.73 -10.30
CA ASN A 177 -12.34 -22.21 -11.23
C ASN A 177 -12.33 -20.68 -11.27
N ILE A 178 -12.17 -20.18 -12.50
CA ILE A 178 -12.25 -18.77 -12.88
C ILE A 178 -13.73 -18.46 -13.05
N SER A 179 -14.20 -17.36 -12.47
CA SER A 179 -15.47 -16.74 -12.88
C SER A 179 -15.30 -15.24 -12.87
N SER A 180 -15.02 -14.74 -14.07
CA SER A 180 -15.07 -13.35 -14.48
C SER A 180 -16.47 -12.80 -14.24
N ILE A 181 -16.60 -11.77 -13.40
CA ILE A 181 -17.83 -10.96 -13.34
C ILE A 181 -17.54 -9.63 -14.03
N SER A 182 -18.10 -9.53 -15.23
CA SER A 182 -18.31 -8.33 -16.03
C SER A 182 -18.91 -7.20 -15.18
N CYS A 183 -18.27 -6.04 -15.20
CA CYS A 183 -18.87 -4.82 -14.70
C CYS A 183 -19.79 -4.25 -15.79
N CYS A 184 -21.09 -4.21 -15.48
CA CYS A 184 -22.12 -3.57 -16.28
C CYS A 184 -21.74 -2.14 -16.68
N SER A 185 -21.69 -1.91 -17.98
CA SER A 185 -21.79 -0.59 -18.60
C SER A 185 -23.11 0.05 -18.20
N GLY A 186 -23.05 1.23 -17.57
CA GLY A 186 -24.22 2.05 -17.31
C GLY A 186 -24.76 2.62 -18.62
N GLN A 187 -25.99 2.25 -18.98
CA GLN A 187 -26.77 2.95 -19.99
C GLN A 187 -27.05 4.37 -19.51
N VAL A 188 -26.64 5.33 -20.33
CA VAL A 188 -27.10 6.72 -20.29
C VAL A 188 -28.54 6.75 -20.80
N ASN A 189 -29.49 7.08 -19.94
CA ASN A 189 -30.84 7.43 -20.37
C ASN A 189 -30.83 8.91 -20.79
N GLU A 190 -30.96 9.13 -22.10
CA GLU A 190 -31.10 10.43 -22.72
C GLU A 190 -32.55 10.91 -22.56
N ALA A 191 -32.74 11.95 -21.76
CA ALA A 191 -34.00 12.66 -21.63
C ALA A 191 -34.15 13.60 -22.83
N THR A 192 -35.07 13.27 -23.75
CA THR A 192 -35.53 14.24 -24.77
C THR A 192 -36.82 14.88 -24.31
N ILE A 193 -36.70 16.18 -23.98
CA ILE A 193 -37.82 17.11 -23.83
C ILE A 193 -37.99 17.80 -25.18
N LYS A 194 -39.09 17.51 -25.88
CA LYS A 194 -40.05 18.46 -26.49
C LYS A 194 -40.96 17.72 -27.45
#